data_AF-A0A7T0RL82-F1
#
_entry.id   AF-A0A7T0RL82-F1
#
_cell.length_a   1.000
_cell.length_b   1.000
_cell.length_c   1.000
_cell.angle_alpha   90.00
_cell.angle_beta   90.00
_cell.angle_gamma   90.00
#
_symmetry.space_group_name_H-M   'P 1'
#
loop_
_entity.id
_entity.type
_entity.pdbx_description
1 polymer ?
#
loop_
_entity_poly.entity_id
_entity_poly.type
_entity_poly.pdbx_seq_one_letter_code
_entity_poly.pdbx_strand_id
1 'polypeptide(L)'
;MSSDIKVDILFAGLLIIPVVILGIPYVQKKLNDYVRNKPISVLPLPIAVYLVYDISMESNIFGKIGLFVGFCVFFFTYAASVSLLASTIKKQKS
;
A
#
# COMPACT_ATOMS: atom_id res chain seq x y z
N MET A 1 -8.31 -4.83 18.84
CA MET A 1 -7.53 -3.63 18.50
C MET A 1 -8.50 -2.48 18.45
N SER A 2 -8.29 -1.47 19.28
CA SER A 2 -9.03 -0.21 19.20
C SER A 2 -8.89 0.37 17.79
N SER A 3 -9.92 1.06 17.32
CA SER A 3 -9.94 1.78 16.04
C SER A 3 -8.69 2.64 15.84
N ASP A 4 -8.25 3.29 16.92
CA ASP A 4 -7.11 4.21 16.94
C ASP A 4 -5.82 3.53 16.48
N ILE A 5 -5.54 2.32 16.96
CA ILE A 5 -4.33 1.56 16.60
C ILE A 5 -4.31 1.21 15.11
N LYS A 6 -5.48 0.99 14.50
CA LYS A 6 -5.58 0.63 13.07
C LYS A 6 -5.33 1.84 12.18
N VAL A 7 -5.85 2.98 12.59
CA VAL A 7 -5.62 4.27 11.95
C VAL A 7 -4.13 4.62 12.05
N ASP A 8 -3.51 4.43 13.21
CA ASP A 8 -2.07 4.64 13.40
C ASP A 8 -1.22 3.77 12.45
N ILE A 9 -1.57 2.49 12.25
CA ILE A 9 -0.89 1.61 11.30
C ILE A 9 -1.04 2.11 9.87
N LEU A 10 -2.23 2.60 9.51
CA LEU A 10 -2.53 3.15 8.18
C LEU A 10 -1.65 4.37 7.90
N PHE A 11 -1.59 5.31 8.85
CA PHE A 11 -0.74 6.50 8.77
C PHE A 11 0.76 6.17 8.78
N ALA A 12 1.18 5.24 9.64
CA ALA A 12 2.57 4.79 9.69
C ALA A 12 2.99 4.19 8.34
N GLY A 13 2.17 3.33 7.74
CA GLY A 13 2.45 2.76 6.42
C GLY A 13 2.47 3.81 5.30
N LEU A 14 1.55 4.77 5.33
CA LEU A 14 1.54 5.90 4.38
C LEU A 14 2.80 6.75 4.45
N LEU A 15 3.41 6.89 5.63
CA LEU A 15 4.63 7.68 5.82
C LEU A 15 5.90 6.86 5.52
N ILE A 16 5.95 5.60 5.98
CA ILE A 16 7.15 4.76 5.86
C ILE A 16 7.37 4.29 4.42
N ILE A 17 6.31 3.92 3.69
CA ILE A 17 6.44 3.35 2.34
C ILE A 17 7.14 4.31 1.36
N PRO A 18 6.78 5.60 1.27
CA PRO A 18 7.47 6.54 0.40
C PRO A 18 8.93 6.74 0.81
N VAL A 19 9.22 6.81 2.12
CA VAL A 19 10.59 6.94 2.62
C VAL A 19 11.45 5.75 2.20
N VAL A 20 10.93 4.53 2.32
CA VAL A 20 11.65 3.31 1.93
C VAL A 20 11.85 3.25 0.41
N ILE A 21 10.82 3.55 -0.38
CA ILE A 21 10.91 3.49 -1.85
C ILE A 21 11.86 4.55 -2.40
N LEU A 22 11.77 5.78 -1.90
CA LEU A 22 12.62 6.88 -2.35
C LEU A 22 14.05 6.77 -1.82
N GLY A 23 14.21 6.24 -0.60
CA GLY A 23 15.50 6.10 0.07
C GLY A 23 16.31 4.89 -0.41
N ILE A 24 15.67 3.84 -0.95
CA ILE A 24 16.34 2.59 -1.35
C ILE A 24 16.13 2.32 -2.84
N PRO A 25 17.08 2.71 -3.72
CA PRO A 25 16.95 2.57 -5.18
C PRO A 25 16.72 1.12 -5.65
N TYR A 26 17.28 0.15 -4.92
CA TYR A 26 17.09 -1.28 -5.21
C TYR A 26 15.62 -1.70 -5.07
N VAL A 27 14.95 -1.25 -4.00
CA VAL A 27 13.54 -1.56 -3.74
C VAL A 27 12.67 -0.94 -4.82
N GLN A 28 12.90 0.34 -5.14
CA GLN A 28 12.21 1.05 -6.21
C GLN A 28 12.35 0.32 -7.56
N LYS A 29 13.57 -0.04 -7.95
CA LYS A 29 13.83 -0.71 -9.24
C LYS A 29 13.10 -2.06 -9.30
N LYS A 30 13.24 -2.88 -8.25
CA LYS A 30 12.58 -4.19 -8.19
C LYS A 30 11.06 -4.07 -8.26
N LEU A 31 10.48 -3.08 -7.60
CA LEU A 31 9.04 -2.83 -7.64
C LEU A 31 8.60 -2.40 -9.03
N ASN A 32 9.29 -1.45 -9.66
CA ASN A 32 8.98 -1.03 -11.03
C ASN A 32 9.05 -2.17 -12.04
N ASP A 33 10.09 -3.00 -11.96
CA ASP A 33 10.25 -4.15 -12.84
C ASP A 33 9.08 -5.13 -12.64
N TYR A 34 8.61 -5.31 -11.41
CA TYR A 34 7.42 -6.11 -11.13
C TYR A 34 6.15 -5.50 -11.75
N VAL A 35 5.87 -4.21 -11.52
CA VAL A 35 4.65 -3.54 -12.02
C VAL A 35 4.61 -3.46 -13.54
N ARG A 36 5.78 -3.29 -14.19
CA ARG A 36 5.87 -3.28 -15.66
C ARG A 36 5.55 -4.63 -16.28
N ASN A 37 5.89 -5.73 -15.60
CA ASN A 37 5.59 -7.09 -16.06
C ASN A 37 4.19 -7.56 -15.65
N LYS A 38 3.61 -7.00 -14.59
CA LYS A 38 2.25 -7.30 -14.12
C LYS A 38 1.52 -6.01 -13.78
N PRO A 39 0.64 -5.49 -14.66
CA PRO A 39 -0.09 -4.28 -14.39
C PRO A 39 -0.96 -4.47 -13.14
N ILE A 40 -0.75 -3.62 -12.14
CA ILE A 40 -1.50 -3.65 -10.90
C ILE A 40 -2.79 -2.86 -11.11
N SER A 41 -3.93 -3.49 -10.82
CA SER A 41 -5.23 -2.82 -10.87
C SER A 41 -5.44 -1.97 -9.62
N VAL A 42 -5.97 -0.77 -9.80
CA VAL A 42 -6.32 0.19 -8.73
C VAL A 42 -7.73 -0.09 -8.19
N LEU A 43 -8.55 -0.87 -8.90
CA LEU A 43 -9.92 -1.24 -8.50
C LEU A 43 -10.06 -1.90 -7.12
N PRO A 44 -9.06 -2.63 -6.58
CA PRO A 44 -9.14 -3.18 -5.23
C PRO A 44 -9.00 -2.13 -4.13
N LEU A 45 -8.58 -0.89 -4.40
CA LEU A 45 -8.35 0.13 -3.38
C LEU A 45 -9.63 0.51 -2.60
N PRO A 46 -10.77 0.85 -3.25
CA PRO A 46 -12.02 1.12 -2.54
C PRO A 46 -12.49 -0.07 -1.69
N ILE A 47 -12.28 -1.29 -2.20
CA ILE A 47 -12.62 -2.53 -1.47
C ILE A 47 -11.72 -2.67 -0.25
N ALA A 48 -10.41 -2.42 -0.38
CA ALA A 48 -9.48 -2.47 0.73
C ALA A 48 -9.80 -1.41 1.80
N VAL A 49 -10.13 -0.17 1.39
CA VAL A 49 -10.53 0.90 2.31
C VAL A 49 -11.82 0.55 3.04
N TYR A 50 -12.82 0.01 2.33
CA TYR A 50 -14.06 -0.47 2.92
C TYR A 50 -13.81 -1.59 3.94
N LEU A 51 -13.02 -2.61 3.57
CA LEU A 51 -12.64 -3.71 4.47
C LEU A 51 -11.88 -3.21 5.71
N VAL A 52 -11.03 -2.19 5.55
CA VAL A 52 -10.30 -1.60 6.68
C VAL A 52 -11.24 -0.85 7.62
N TYR A 53 -12.29 -0.23 7.11
CA TYR A 53 -13.22 0.58 7.89
C TYR A 53 -14.34 -0.26 8.55
N ASP A 54 -15.02 -1.10 7.77
CA ASP A 54 -16.24 -1.81 8.16
C ASP A 54 -15.96 -3.06 9.01
N ILE A 55 -15.08 -3.95 8.52
CA ILE A 55 -14.70 -5.18 9.22
C ILE A 55 -13.91 -4.90 10.49
N SER A 56 -13.35 -3.70 10.59
CA SER A 56 -12.69 -3.26 11.82
C SER A 56 -13.60 -3.19 13.05
N MET A 57 -14.91 -3.21 12.87
CA MET A 57 -15.87 -3.20 13.96
C MET A 57 -16.20 -4.61 14.49
N GLU A 58 -15.89 -5.68 13.75
CA GLU A 58 -16.12 -7.06 14.21
C GLU A 58 -14.86 -7.68 14.85
N SER A 59 -14.98 -8.20 16.07
CA SER A 59 -13.88 -8.85 16.79
C SER A 59 -13.56 -10.27 16.30
N ASN A 60 -14.16 -10.70 15.19
CA ASN A 60 -14.06 -12.06 14.66
C ASN A 60 -12.69 -12.31 14.00
N ILE A 61 -12.22 -13.55 14.02
CA ILE A 61 -10.96 -13.99 13.40
C ILE A 61 -10.98 -13.73 11.88
N PHE A 62 -12.11 -14.01 11.22
CA PHE A 62 -12.31 -13.70 9.81
C PHE A 62 -12.16 -12.21 9.51
N GLY A 63 -12.62 -11.36 10.44
CA GLY A 63 -12.50 -9.92 10.28
C GLY A 63 -11.05 -9.43 10.35
N LYS A 64 -10.25 -10.00 11.25
CA LYS A 64 -8.81 -9.71 11.34
C LYS A 64 -8.06 -10.15 10.08
N ILE A 65 -8.42 -11.29 9.49
CA ILE A 65 -7.82 -11.77 8.25
C ILE A 65 -8.20 -10.85 7.09
N GLY A 66 -9.48 -10.48 6.95
CA GLY A 66 -9.94 -9.54 5.93
C GLY A 66 -9.26 -8.17 6.03
N LEU A 67 -9.09 -7.66 7.26
CA LEU A 67 -8.37 -6.43 7.55
C LEU A 67 -6.90 -6.51 7.11
N PHE A 68 -6.23 -7.63 7.41
CA PHE A 68 -4.83 -7.84 7.01
C PHE A 68 -4.67 -7.89 5.48
N VAL A 69 -5.58 -8.58 4.79
CA VAL A 69 -5.60 -8.62 3.32
C VAL A 69 -5.85 -7.22 2.75
N GLY A 70 -6.79 -6.46 3.33
CA GLY A 70 -7.05 -5.06 2.95
C GLY A 70 -5.80 -4.19 3.07
N PHE A 71 -5.10 -4.24 4.20
CA PHE A 71 -3.85 -3.51 4.38
C PHE A 71 -2.77 -3.93 3.37
N CYS A 72 -2.59 -5.24 3.13
CA CYS A 72 -1.61 -5.73 2.16
C CYS A 72 -1.89 -5.18 0.75
N VAL A 73 -3.15 -5.27 0.30
CA VAL A 73 -3.55 -4.81 -1.03
C VAL A 73 -3.40 -3.29 -1.15
N PHE A 74 -3.84 -2.54 -0.13
CA PHE A 74 -3.73 -1.09 -0.08
C PHE A 74 -2.26 -0.64 -0.16
N PHE A 75 -1.41 -1.14 0.75
CA PHE A 75 -0.01 -0.73 0.84
C PHE A 75 0.80 -1.19 -0.36
N PHE A 76 0.52 -2.36 -0.93
CA PHE A 76 1.19 -2.82 -2.14
C PHE A 76 0.86 -1.93 -3.34
N THR A 77 -0.43 -1.57 -3.51
CA THR A 77 -0.85 -0.70 -4.60
C THR A 77 -0.27 0.70 -4.41
N TYR A 78 -0.27 1.21 -3.19
CA TYR A 78 0.33 2.49 -2.83
C TYR A 78 1.84 2.50 -3.12
N ALA A 79 2.57 1.48 -2.69
CA ALA A 79 3.99 1.30 -2.96
C ALA A 79 4.29 1.30 -4.47
N ALA A 80 3.52 0.54 -5.25
CA ALA A 80 3.62 0.50 -6.70
C ALA A 80 3.43 1.89 -7.34
N SER A 81 2.38 2.61 -6.93
CA SER A 81 2.11 3.96 -7.43
C SER A 81 3.25 4.94 -7.11
N VAL A 82 3.76 4.93 -5.88
CA VAL A 82 4.88 5.79 -5.46
C VAL A 82 6.16 5.45 -6.23
N SER A 83 6.45 4.17 -6.43
CA SER A 83 7.62 3.73 -7.18
C SER A 83 7.58 4.19 -8.64
N LEU A 84 6.42 4.02 -9.29
CA LEU A 84 6.21 4.49 -10.66
C LEU A 84 6.34 6.01 -10.76
N LEU A 85 5.71 6.75 -9.83
CA LEU A 85 5.78 8.21 -9.79
C LEU A 85 7.22 8.70 -9.66
N ALA A 86 7.96 8.14 -8.70
CA ALA A 86 9.37 8.48 -8.47
C ALA A 86 10.25 8.21 -9.70
N SER A 87 9.92 7.18 -10.47
CA SER A 87 10.67 6.79 -11.67
C SER A 87 10.38 7.69 -12.86
N THR A 88 9.12 8.12 -13.00
CA THR A 88 8.71 9.10 -14.00
C THR A 88 9.39 10.45 -13.76
N ILE A 89 9.41 10.92 -12.50
CA ILE A 89 10.09 12.17 -12.12
C ILE A 89 11.59 12.09 -12.43
N LYS A 90 12.24 10.95 -12.13
CA LYS A 90 13.66 10.75 -12.43
C LYS A 90 13.93 10.77 -13.94
N LYS A 91 13.05 10.19 -14.76
CA LYS A 91 13.16 10.19 -16.22
C LYS A 91 12.98 11.59 -16.82
N GLN A 92 12.17 12.45 -16.20
CA GLN A 92 11.92 13.81 -16.68
C GLN A 92 13.06 14.80 -16.34
N LYS A 93 13.93 14.46 -15.39
CA LYS A 93 15.11 15.26 -15.00
C LYS A 93 16.42 14.86 -15.70
N SER A 94 16.41 13.79 -16.49
CA SER A 94 17.57 13.29 -17.24
C SER A 94 17.44 13.61 -18.72
#